data_AF-A0A1W1XQ79-F1
#
_entry.id   AF-A0A1W1XQ79-F1
#
_cell.length_a   1.000
_cell.length_b   1.000
_cell.length_c   1.000
_cell.angle_alpha   90.00
_cell.angle_beta   90.00
_cell.angle_gamma   90.00
#
_symmetry.space_group_name_H-M   'P 1'
#
loop_
_entity.id
_entity.type
_entity.pdbx_description
1 polymer ?
#
loop_
_entity_poly.entity_id
_entity_poly.type
_entity_poly.pdbx_seq_one_letter_code
_entity_poly.pdbx_strand_id
1 'polypeptide(L)'
;MLRLIWRIALSVGRIVLALLLCLAALLAWRYWPRADAFYLTQADLADRNYLQTRARLLDQAGGGTAGFDLSRAYSSVFAHRITSGQRWVIGYRQYQAGSPLWTDSAGFRKLTIVVPPLKFGSVQTLPAGPLLLAIETSGGSAWPHDACSFQLASGQVVLDARSRRLKVAIRGEMSAARSVHDSDCGVTHPINEQFIASPISLTELTPWLGKAGKYPYDESYRH
;
A
#
# COMPACT_ATOMS: atom_id res chain seq x y z
N MET A 1 -43.78 -35.68 26.59
CA MET A 1 -42.63 -36.04 25.74
C MET A 1 -42.50 -35.15 24.50
N LEU A 2 -43.53 -35.01 23.65
CA LEU A 2 -43.48 -34.20 22.40
C LEU A 2 -43.03 -32.73 22.60
N ARG A 3 -43.56 -32.04 23.62
CA ARG A 3 -43.20 -30.64 23.92
C ARG A 3 -41.72 -30.45 24.28
N LEU A 4 -41.11 -31.46 24.91
CA LEU A 4 -39.69 -31.42 25.28
C LEU A 4 -38.81 -31.54 24.03
N ILE A 5 -39.13 -32.49 23.14
CA ILE A 5 -38.43 -32.69 21.86
C ILE A 5 -38.46 -31.41 21.01
N TRP A 6 -39.62 -30.76 20.93
CA TRP A 6 -39.76 -29.50 20.18
C TRP A 6 -38.88 -28.36 20.74
N ARG A 7 -38.80 -28.22 22.07
CA ARG A 7 -37.95 -27.21 22.71
C ARG A 7 -36.45 -27.47 22.47
N ILE A 8 -36.04 -28.73 22.49
CA ILE A 8 -34.65 -29.12 22.19
C ILE A 8 -34.34 -28.80 20.73
N ALA A 9 -35.20 -29.22 19.79
CA ALA A 9 -35.00 -28.96 18.35
C ALA A 9 -34.90 -27.46 18.03
N LEU A 10 -35.77 -26.62 18.62
CA LEU A 10 -35.69 -25.17 18.47
C LEU A 10 -34.40 -24.58 19.04
N SER A 11 -33.92 -25.09 20.18
CA SER A 11 -32.68 -24.61 20.81
C SER A 11 -31.47 -24.97 19.96
N VAL A 12 -31.40 -26.21 19.46
CA VAL A 12 -30.35 -26.66 18.53
C VAL A 12 -30.38 -25.82 17.24
N GLY A 13 -31.56 -25.60 16.65
CA GLY A 13 -31.69 -24.78 15.45
C GLY A 13 -31.19 -23.34 15.63
N ARG A 14 -31.48 -22.72 16.80
CA ARG A 14 -30.96 -21.39 17.14
C ARG A 14 -29.44 -21.36 17.29
N ILE A 15 -28.86 -22.37 17.92
CA ILE A 15 -27.39 -22.48 18.09
C ILE A 15 -26.72 -22.64 16.72
N VAL A 16 -27.23 -23.54 15.87
CA VAL A 16 -26.70 -23.73 14.51
C VAL A 16 -26.78 -22.45 13.70
N LEU A 17 -27.92 -21.75 13.73
CA LEU A 17 -28.08 -20.46 13.05
C LEU A 17 -27.09 -19.41 13.57
N ALA A 18 -26.92 -19.30 14.89
CA ALA A 18 -25.96 -18.37 15.49
C ALA A 18 -24.52 -18.67 15.06
N LEU A 19 -24.13 -19.95 15.03
CA LEU A 19 -22.80 -20.37 14.55
C LEU A 19 -22.58 -20.02 13.08
N LEU A 20 -23.59 -20.23 12.23
CA LEU A 20 -23.52 -19.86 10.81
C LEU A 20 -23.40 -18.35 10.62
N LEU A 21 -24.12 -17.54 11.39
CA LEU A 21 -24.00 -16.09 11.36
C LEU A 21 -22.63 -15.60 11.83
N CYS A 22 -22.10 -16.18 12.91
CA CYS A 22 -20.75 -15.89 13.38
C CYS A 22 -19.69 -16.25 12.33
N LEU A 23 -19.81 -17.41 11.68
CA LEU A 23 -18.91 -17.82 10.61
C LEU A 23 -19.01 -16.87 9.42
N ALA A 24 -20.21 -16.50 8.99
CA ALA A 24 -20.43 -15.55 7.90
C ALA A 24 -19.83 -14.16 8.22
N ALA A 25 -20.01 -13.67 9.45
CA ALA A 25 -19.44 -12.40 9.91
C ALA A 25 -17.90 -12.45 9.94
N LEU A 26 -17.30 -13.56 10.39
CA LEU A 26 -15.85 -13.75 10.38
C LEU A 26 -15.29 -13.79 8.95
N LEU A 27 -15.98 -14.47 8.03
CA LEU A 27 -15.60 -14.49 6.62
C LEU A 27 -15.72 -13.07 6.02
N ALA A 28 -16.84 -12.38 6.23
CA ALA A 28 -17.03 -11.01 5.75
C ALA A 28 -15.96 -10.05 6.31
N TRP A 29 -15.65 -10.13 7.61
CA TRP A 29 -14.61 -9.33 8.24
C TRP A 29 -13.21 -9.64 7.70
N ARG A 30 -12.94 -10.91 7.38
CA ARG A 30 -11.68 -11.34 6.76
C ARG A 30 -11.52 -10.78 5.36
N TYR A 31 -12.57 -10.80 4.54
CA TYR A 31 -12.53 -10.30 3.17
C TYR A 31 -12.67 -8.77 3.07
N TRP A 32 -12.95 -8.08 4.17
CA TRP A 32 -13.04 -6.63 4.16
C TRP A 32 -11.65 -6.02 3.90
N PRO A 33 -11.44 -5.31 2.76
CA PRO A 33 -10.15 -4.72 2.45
C PRO A 33 -9.79 -3.69 3.52
N ARG A 34 -8.65 -3.88 4.18
CA ARG A 34 -8.14 -2.92 5.16
C ARG A 34 -7.24 -1.95 4.42
N ALA A 35 -7.65 -0.69 4.39
CA ALA A 35 -6.86 0.38 3.82
C ALA A 35 -6.56 1.45 4.88
N ASP A 36 -5.30 1.88 4.92
CA ASP A 36 -4.84 3.03 5.68
C ASP A 36 -4.51 4.15 4.68
N ALA A 37 -5.11 5.33 4.88
CA ALA A 37 -4.90 6.49 4.04
C ALA A 37 -4.51 7.68 4.93
N PHE A 38 -3.33 8.24 4.69
CA PHE A 38 -2.78 9.31 5.52
C PHE A 38 -2.07 10.36 4.70
N TYR A 39 -1.88 11.53 5.29
CA TYR A 39 -0.96 12.53 4.76
C TYR A 39 -0.12 13.14 5.88
N LEU A 40 1.11 13.51 5.53
CA LEU A 40 2.03 14.26 6.36
C LEU A 40 2.37 15.58 5.70
N THR A 41 2.49 16.61 6.51
CA THR A 41 3.07 17.89 6.12
C THR A 41 4.54 17.92 6.54
N GLN A 42 5.39 18.66 5.84
CA GLN A 42 6.83 18.76 6.16
C GLN A 42 7.53 17.39 6.16
N ALA A 43 7.19 16.58 5.16
CA ALA A 43 7.76 15.25 4.97
C ALA A 43 8.32 15.11 3.55
N ASP A 44 9.18 14.12 3.33
CA ASP A 44 9.64 13.71 2.01
C ASP A 44 9.94 12.21 2.01
N LEU A 45 10.21 11.64 0.83
CA LEU A 45 10.84 10.32 0.78
C LEU A 45 12.27 10.40 1.28
N ALA A 46 12.70 9.38 2.01
CA ALA A 46 14.08 9.25 2.49
C ALA A 46 15.08 9.21 1.31
N ASP A 47 14.68 8.61 0.19
CA ASP A 47 15.42 8.67 -1.07
C ASP A 47 14.44 8.77 -2.26
N ARG A 48 14.28 10.00 -2.78
CA ARG A 48 13.40 10.27 -3.94
C ARG A 48 13.87 9.61 -5.22
N ASN A 49 15.18 9.34 -5.33
CA ASN A 49 15.80 8.79 -6.52
C ASN A 49 16.09 7.28 -6.37
N TYR A 50 15.54 6.65 -5.32
CA TYR A 50 15.84 5.26 -4.99
C TYR A 50 15.57 4.33 -6.17
N LEU A 51 14.40 4.47 -6.79
CA LEU A 51 13.98 3.63 -7.91
C LEU A 51 14.84 3.83 -9.16
N GLN A 52 15.22 5.06 -9.49
CA GLN A 52 16.13 5.35 -10.61
C GLN A 52 17.55 4.85 -10.32
N THR A 53 18.03 5.06 -9.10
CA THR A 53 19.35 4.60 -8.65
C THR A 53 19.43 3.09 -8.70
N ARG A 54 18.41 2.39 -8.21
CA ARG A 54 18.28 0.94 -8.28
C ARG A 54 18.28 0.47 -9.73
N ALA A 55 17.42 1.04 -10.59
CA ALA A 55 17.38 0.68 -12.01
C ALA A 55 18.76 0.78 -12.68
N ARG A 56 19.48 1.89 -12.43
CA ARG A 56 20.84 2.10 -12.95
C ARG A 56 21.84 1.03 -12.46
N LEU A 57 21.78 0.67 -11.18
CA LEU A 57 22.67 -0.34 -10.61
C LEU A 57 22.43 -1.73 -11.23
N LEU A 58 21.17 -2.04 -11.55
CA LEU A 58 20.81 -3.31 -12.20
C LEU A 58 21.30 -3.39 -13.63
N ASP A 59 21.21 -2.28 -14.36
CA ASP A 59 21.76 -2.18 -15.71
C ASP A 59 23.28 -2.38 -15.72
N GLN A 60 23.96 -1.80 -14.73
CA GLN A 60 25.41 -1.94 -14.57
C GLN A 60 25.84 -3.36 -14.17
N ALA A 61 24.99 -4.08 -13.41
CA ALA A 61 25.24 -5.46 -13.00
C ALA A 61 24.94 -6.50 -14.10
N GLY A 62 24.54 -6.08 -15.30
CA GLY A 62 24.26 -6.98 -16.42
C GLY A 62 23.08 -7.93 -16.17
N GLY A 63 22.13 -7.55 -15.31
CA GLY A 63 20.98 -8.38 -14.93
C GLY A 63 21.31 -9.56 -14.00
N GLY A 64 22.57 -9.78 -13.64
CA GLY A 64 22.98 -10.78 -12.66
C GLY A 64 22.93 -10.24 -11.23
N THR A 65 22.36 -11.01 -10.30
CA THR A 65 22.32 -10.66 -8.86
C THR A 65 23.62 -10.95 -8.12
N ALA A 66 24.64 -11.49 -8.80
CA ALA A 66 25.92 -11.86 -8.21
C ALA A 66 26.68 -10.60 -7.73
N GLY A 67 26.51 -10.25 -6.45
CA GLY A 67 27.13 -9.10 -5.80
C GLY A 67 26.17 -7.95 -5.48
N PHE A 68 24.87 -8.07 -5.78
CA PHE A 68 23.89 -7.08 -5.35
C PHE A 68 23.65 -7.25 -3.84
N ASP A 69 23.88 -6.19 -3.07
CA ASP A 69 23.51 -6.15 -1.65
C ASP A 69 22.02 -6.44 -1.52
N LEU A 70 21.67 -7.60 -0.95
CA LEU A 70 20.31 -8.06 -0.72
C LEU A 70 19.50 -7.05 0.10
N SER A 71 20.15 -6.16 0.87
CA SER A 71 19.48 -5.04 1.55
C SER A 71 18.80 -4.08 0.57
N ARG A 72 19.32 -3.92 -0.66
CA ARG A 72 18.75 -3.07 -1.73
C ARG A 72 17.74 -3.80 -2.61
N ALA A 73 17.49 -5.09 -2.38
CA ALA A 73 16.51 -5.87 -3.14
C ALA A 73 15.05 -5.52 -2.78
N TYR A 74 14.80 -5.02 -1.57
CA TYR A 74 13.47 -4.74 -1.04
C TYR A 74 12.89 -3.40 -1.54
N SER A 75 12.58 -3.30 -2.83
CA SER A 75 12.05 -2.05 -3.40
C SER A 75 10.77 -1.55 -2.70
N SER A 76 9.91 -2.48 -2.27
CA SER A 76 8.68 -2.25 -1.50
C SER A 76 8.84 -1.60 -0.12
N VAL A 77 10.07 -1.62 0.39
CA VAL A 77 10.45 -1.14 1.71
C VAL A 77 11.05 0.24 1.51
N PHE A 78 12.17 0.32 0.80
CA PHE A 78 12.95 1.56 0.68
C PHE A 78 12.29 2.65 -0.17
N ALA A 79 11.55 2.30 -1.22
CA ALA A 79 10.90 3.29 -2.09
C ALA A 79 9.79 4.10 -1.39
N HIS A 80 9.35 3.63 -0.22
CA HIS A 80 8.26 4.23 0.55
C HIS A 80 8.68 4.81 1.89
N ARG A 81 9.97 4.80 2.21
CA ARG A 81 10.47 5.37 3.48
C ARG A 81 10.28 6.87 3.49
N ILE A 82 9.77 7.38 4.60
CA ILE A 82 9.43 8.78 4.79
C ILE A 82 10.36 9.38 5.85
N THR A 83 10.84 10.59 5.59
CA THR A 83 11.65 11.39 6.51
C THR A 83 11.09 12.82 6.61
N SER A 84 11.64 13.64 7.50
CA SER A 84 11.34 15.07 7.56
C SER A 84 11.78 15.80 6.29
N GLY A 85 10.98 16.75 5.83
CA GLY A 85 11.28 17.52 4.63
C GLY A 85 10.40 18.75 4.45
N GLN A 86 10.31 19.25 3.21
CA GLN A 86 9.54 20.45 2.89
C GLN A 86 8.29 20.15 2.05
N ARG A 87 7.97 18.88 1.80
CA ARG A 87 6.88 18.47 0.92
C ARG A 87 5.71 17.92 1.72
N TRP A 88 4.66 17.56 1.00
CA TRP A 88 3.58 16.74 1.55
C TRP A 88 3.75 15.33 1.02
N VAL A 89 3.60 14.37 1.92
CA VAL A 89 3.63 12.94 1.59
C VAL A 89 2.26 12.37 1.89
N ILE A 90 1.65 11.74 0.90
CA ILE A 90 0.34 11.13 0.97
C ILE A 90 0.55 9.63 0.81
N GLY A 91 0.14 8.85 1.79
CA GLY A 91 0.21 7.39 1.75
C GLY A 91 -1.18 6.79 1.64
N TYR A 92 -1.31 5.82 0.73
CA TYR A 92 -2.40 4.86 0.70
C TYR A 92 -1.79 3.47 0.81
N ARG A 93 -2.32 2.64 1.70
CA ARG A 93 -1.80 1.31 2.02
C ARG A 93 -2.97 0.38 2.09
N GLN A 94 -2.97 -0.71 1.33
CA GLN A 94 -4.05 -1.67 1.31
C GLN A 94 -3.50 -3.07 1.52
N TYR A 95 -4.16 -3.82 2.40
CA TYR A 95 -3.96 -5.25 2.55
C TYR A 95 -5.05 -6.00 1.81
N GLN A 96 -4.62 -6.99 1.02
CA GLN A 96 -5.49 -8.00 0.47
C GLN A 96 -5.43 -9.22 1.39
N ALA A 97 -6.58 -9.63 1.89
CA ALA A 97 -6.65 -10.82 2.73
C ALA A 97 -6.24 -12.05 1.91
N GLY A 98 -5.28 -12.81 2.41
CA GLY A 98 -4.85 -14.05 1.77
C GLY A 98 -5.97 -15.08 1.70
N SER A 99 -5.85 -15.98 0.73
CA SER A 99 -6.75 -17.12 0.55
C SER A 99 -6.87 -17.94 1.83
N PRO A 100 -8.06 -18.43 2.22
CA PRO A 100 -8.23 -19.30 3.38
C PRO A 100 -7.45 -20.61 3.26
N LEU A 101 -7.11 -21.02 2.05
CA LEU A 101 -6.33 -22.23 1.78
C LEU A 101 -4.81 -21.99 1.86
N TRP A 102 -4.37 -20.72 1.87
CA TRP A 102 -2.95 -20.35 1.80
C TRP A 102 -2.67 -19.18 2.75
N THR A 103 -2.18 -19.47 3.96
CA THR A 103 -1.80 -18.48 4.98
C THR A 103 -0.71 -17.51 4.50
N ASP A 104 0.09 -17.90 3.51
CA ASP A 104 1.23 -17.13 2.99
C ASP A 104 0.87 -16.17 1.84
N SER A 105 -0.40 -16.12 1.43
CA SER A 105 -0.85 -15.39 0.24
C SER A 105 -1.38 -13.97 0.50
N ALA A 106 -1.13 -13.39 1.67
CA ALA A 106 -1.60 -12.04 1.96
C ALA A 106 -0.85 -11.04 1.06
N GLY A 107 -1.58 -10.43 0.13
CA GLY A 107 -1.06 -9.40 -0.75
C GLY A 107 -1.02 -8.05 -0.06
N PHE A 108 -0.10 -7.20 -0.47
CA PHE A 108 -0.11 -5.79 -0.11
C PHE A 108 -0.03 -4.89 -1.32
N ARG A 109 -0.50 -3.66 -1.14
CA ARG A 109 -0.34 -2.56 -2.07
C ARG A 109 -0.03 -1.29 -1.31
N LYS A 110 1.04 -0.60 -1.69
CA LYS A 110 1.43 0.70 -1.13
C LYS A 110 1.48 1.72 -2.25
N LEU A 111 0.83 2.86 -2.05
CA LEU A 111 0.90 4.01 -2.93
C LEU A 111 1.38 5.23 -2.14
N THR A 112 2.49 5.81 -2.55
CA THR A 112 3.06 7.00 -1.89
C THR A 112 3.20 8.12 -2.90
N ILE A 113 2.57 9.24 -2.60
CA ILE A 113 2.53 10.42 -3.45
C ILE A 113 3.27 11.54 -2.74
N VAL A 114 4.29 12.08 -3.38
CA VAL A 114 5.03 13.24 -2.90
C VAL A 114 4.67 14.43 -3.76
N VAL A 115 4.20 15.50 -3.12
CA VAL A 115 3.71 16.71 -3.79
C VAL A 115 4.30 17.96 -3.13
N PRO A 116 4.33 19.11 -3.85
CA PRO A 116 4.67 20.39 -3.24
C PRO A 116 3.71 20.74 -2.09
N PRO A 117 4.09 21.67 -1.19
CA PRO A 117 3.18 22.15 -0.15
C PRO A 117 1.83 22.59 -0.69
N LEU A 118 0.77 22.00 -0.15
CA LEU A 118 -0.60 22.36 -0.49
C LEU A 118 -1.09 23.52 0.37
N LYS A 119 -1.97 24.34 -0.21
CA LYS A 119 -2.72 25.34 0.55
C LYS A 119 -4.04 24.72 0.99
N PHE A 120 -4.30 24.67 2.30
CA PHE A 120 -5.62 24.29 2.81
C PHE A 120 -6.70 25.21 2.23
N GLY A 121 -7.91 24.69 2.03
CA GLY A 121 -9.01 25.42 1.40
C GLY A 121 -8.98 25.41 -0.14
N SER A 122 -8.00 24.74 -0.76
CA SER A 122 -7.87 24.67 -2.23
C SER A 122 -8.10 23.27 -2.78
N VAL A 123 -8.43 23.22 -4.08
CA VAL A 123 -8.35 22.03 -4.90
C VAL A 123 -7.19 22.23 -5.87
N GLN A 124 -6.28 21.27 -5.96
CA GLN A 124 -5.13 21.32 -6.86
C GLN A 124 -5.11 20.09 -7.75
N THR A 125 -4.83 20.29 -9.03
CA THR A 125 -4.60 19.22 -10.00
C THR A 125 -3.13 19.25 -10.38
N LEU A 126 -2.42 18.17 -10.10
CA LEU A 126 -1.01 18.01 -10.38
C LEU A 126 -0.83 17.01 -11.53
N PRO A 127 -0.32 17.41 -12.70
CA PRO A 127 -0.02 16.46 -13.76
C PRO A 127 1.18 15.58 -13.37
N ALA A 128 1.26 14.38 -13.94
CA ALA A 128 2.44 13.53 -13.85
C ALA A 128 3.70 14.32 -14.30
N GLY A 129 4.78 14.23 -13.53
CA GLY A 129 5.99 15.02 -13.80
C GLY A 129 6.93 15.16 -12.59
N PRO A 130 7.97 16.00 -12.67
CA PRO A 130 9.03 16.07 -11.65
C PRO A 130 8.56 16.57 -10.26
N LEU A 131 7.42 17.26 -10.23
CA LEU A 131 6.81 17.77 -9.00
C LEU A 131 5.90 16.74 -8.32
N LEU A 132 5.52 15.68 -9.04
CA LEU A 132 4.61 14.64 -8.57
C LEU A 132 5.30 13.27 -8.70
N LEU A 133 5.70 12.72 -7.56
CA LEU A 133 6.21 11.36 -7.51
C LEU A 133 5.16 10.48 -6.86
N ALA A 134 4.53 9.62 -7.65
CA ALA A 134 3.62 8.59 -7.16
C ALA A 134 4.28 7.24 -7.37
N ILE A 135 4.60 6.56 -6.27
CA ILE A 135 5.19 5.21 -6.28
C ILE A 135 4.12 4.24 -5.84
N GLU A 136 3.90 3.20 -6.63
CA GLU A 136 3.08 2.05 -6.25
C GLU A 136 3.97 0.83 -6.08
N THR A 137 3.80 0.08 -4.99
CA THR A 137 4.41 -1.24 -4.86
C THR A 137 3.38 -2.27 -4.44
N SER A 138 3.36 -3.43 -5.12
CA SER A 138 2.49 -4.57 -4.81
C SER A 138 3.27 -5.88 -4.77
N GLY A 139 2.93 -6.76 -3.83
CA GLY A 139 3.58 -8.07 -3.68
C GLY A 139 2.98 -8.92 -2.55
N GLY A 140 3.58 -10.08 -2.28
CA GLY A 140 3.22 -10.94 -1.16
C GLY A 140 3.87 -10.48 0.15
N SER A 141 3.13 -10.49 1.26
CA SER A 141 3.61 -10.04 2.57
C SER A 141 4.79 -10.87 3.09
N ALA A 142 4.84 -12.15 2.70
CA ALA A 142 5.90 -13.08 3.03
C ALA A 142 7.16 -12.92 2.14
N TRP A 143 6.98 -12.36 0.94
CA TRP A 143 8.02 -12.25 -0.07
C TRP A 143 8.16 -10.80 -0.58
N PRO A 144 8.42 -9.81 0.31
CA PRO A 144 8.44 -8.40 -0.09
C PRO A 144 9.54 -8.05 -1.09
N HIS A 145 10.54 -8.92 -1.28
CA HIS A 145 11.60 -8.80 -2.29
C HIS A 145 11.11 -8.87 -3.74
N ASP A 146 10.01 -9.60 -4.01
CA ASP A 146 9.47 -9.82 -5.35
C ASP A 146 8.42 -8.77 -5.75
N ALA A 147 8.33 -7.70 -4.98
CA ALA A 147 7.31 -6.70 -5.21
C ALA A 147 7.63 -5.82 -6.43
N CYS A 148 6.64 -5.63 -7.31
CA CYS A 148 6.75 -4.72 -8.44
C CYS A 148 6.60 -3.28 -7.97
N SER A 149 7.49 -2.39 -8.39
CA SER A 149 7.41 -0.96 -8.10
C SER A 149 7.17 -0.15 -9.37
N PHE A 150 6.21 0.76 -9.33
CA PHE A 150 5.76 1.55 -10.47
C PHE A 150 5.80 3.04 -10.14
N GLN A 151 5.97 3.87 -11.16
CA GLN A 151 5.87 5.32 -11.08
C GLN A 151 4.76 5.82 -12.02
N LEU A 152 4.05 6.88 -11.61
CA LEU A 152 3.05 7.49 -12.49
C LEU A 152 3.74 8.15 -13.70
N ALA A 153 3.54 7.57 -14.88
CA ALA A 153 4.16 7.99 -16.12
C ALA A 153 3.36 9.11 -16.82
N SER A 154 2.03 9.02 -16.77
CA SER A 154 1.12 9.98 -17.38
C SER A 154 -0.15 10.12 -16.54
N GLY A 155 -0.92 11.19 -16.79
CA GLY A 155 -2.16 11.48 -16.07
C GLY A 155 -1.99 12.55 -14.99
N GLN A 156 -2.76 12.47 -13.91
CA GLN A 156 -2.84 13.52 -12.90
C GLN A 156 -3.29 13.00 -11.53
N VAL A 157 -2.95 13.78 -10.49
CA VAL A 157 -3.45 13.63 -9.13
C VAL A 157 -4.23 14.89 -8.76
N VAL A 158 -5.47 14.71 -8.34
CA VAL A 158 -6.36 15.77 -7.85
C VAL A 158 -6.41 15.68 -6.32
N LEU A 159 -6.14 16.80 -5.67
CA LEU A 159 -6.04 16.94 -4.22
C LEU A 159 -7.04 18.00 -3.76
N ASP A 160 -8.03 17.58 -2.97
CA ASP A 160 -9.01 18.47 -2.36
C ASP A 160 -8.71 18.63 -0.87
N ALA A 161 -8.07 19.75 -0.54
CA ALA A 161 -7.63 20.13 0.81
C ALA A 161 -8.60 21.10 1.49
N ARG A 162 -9.89 21.13 1.09
CA ARG A 162 -10.91 22.00 1.72
C ARG A 162 -11.33 21.57 3.12
N SER A 163 -10.98 20.35 3.53
CA SER A 163 -11.24 19.83 4.87
C SER A 163 -9.93 19.41 5.55
N ARG A 164 -9.99 19.11 6.85
CA ARG A 164 -8.85 18.50 7.57
C ARG A 164 -8.47 17.13 7.03
N ARG A 165 -9.38 16.45 6.33
CA ARG A 165 -9.07 15.23 5.57
C ARG A 165 -8.83 15.59 4.11
N LEU A 166 -7.79 15.03 3.53
CA LEU A 166 -7.41 15.27 2.15
C LEU A 166 -8.13 14.25 1.25
N LYS A 167 -9.00 14.70 0.34
CA LYS A 167 -9.52 13.79 -0.69
C LYS A 167 -8.52 13.73 -1.83
N VAL A 168 -8.19 12.51 -2.25
CA VAL A 168 -7.16 12.24 -3.24
C VAL A 168 -7.80 11.43 -4.35
N ALA A 169 -7.61 11.86 -5.59
CA ALA A 169 -8.01 11.11 -6.78
C ALA A 169 -6.84 11.03 -7.75
N ILE A 170 -6.55 9.84 -8.26
CA ILE A 170 -5.38 9.55 -9.09
C ILE A 170 -5.89 8.88 -10.34
N ARG A 171 -5.51 9.40 -11.51
CA ARG A 171 -5.90 8.85 -12.80
C ARG A 171 -4.73 8.93 -13.76
N GLY A 172 -4.38 7.82 -14.40
CA GLY A 172 -3.29 7.80 -15.36
C GLY A 172 -2.76 6.41 -15.62
N GLU A 173 -1.52 6.36 -16.11
CA GLU A 173 -0.81 5.11 -16.38
C GLU A 173 0.43 5.03 -15.48
N MET A 174 0.59 3.89 -14.83
CA MET A 174 1.76 3.55 -14.03
C MET A 174 2.74 2.78 -14.92
N SER A 175 4.00 3.16 -14.90
CA SER A 175 5.07 2.41 -15.58
C SER A 175 6.03 1.81 -14.57
N ALA A 176 6.52 0.61 -14.88
CA ALA A 176 7.42 -0.09 -13.98
C ALA A 176 8.76 0.63 -13.87
N ALA A 177 9.20 0.85 -12.64
CA ALA A 177 10.57 1.27 -12.36
C ALA A 177 11.47 0.02 -12.34
N ARG A 178 11.80 -0.52 -13.53
CA ARG A 178 12.68 -1.69 -13.79
C ARG A 178 12.82 -2.71 -12.64
N SER A 179 12.16 -3.87 -12.78
CA SER A 179 12.31 -4.99 -11.82
C SER A 179 13.58 -5.80 -12.05
N VAL A 180 14.12 -6.39 -10.98
CA VAL A 180 15.29 -7.30 -10.99
C VAL A 180 14.89 -8.71 -11.40
N HIS A 181 13.64 -9.08 -11.14
CA HIS A 181 13.26 -10.48 -11.00
C HIS A 181 11.97 -10.90 -11.70
N ASP A 182 11.35 -10.05 -12.52
CA ASP A 182 10.08 -10.47 -13.10
C ASP A 182 9.82 -10.00 -14.52
N SER A 183 9.51 -10.98 -15.39
CA SER A 183 8.83 -10.76 -16.67
C SER A 183 7.45 -10.12 -16.46
N ASP A 184 6.87 -10.27 -15.27
CA ASP A 184 5.47 -9.92 -15.00
C ASP A 184 5.30 -8.47 -14.49
N CYS A 185 6.37 -7.83 -14.03
CA CYS A 185 6.36 -6.40 -13.70
C CYS A 185 6.45 -5.49 -14.95
N GLY A 186 6.60 -6.03 -16.15
CA GLY A 186 6.96 -5.29 -17.37
C GLY A 186 5.85 -4.47 -18.04
N VAL A 187 4.64 -4.44 -17.47
CA VAL A 187 3.45 -3.88 -18.14
C VAL A 187 3.11 -2.53 -17.52
N THR A 188 2.85 -1.52 -18.38
CA THR A 188 2.18 -0.30 -17.93
C THR A 188 0.73 -0.62 -17.59
N HIS A 189 0.24 -0.20 -16.43
CA HIS A 189 -1.15 -0.44 -16.05
C HIS A 189 -1.88 0.85 -15.69
N PRO A 190 -3.19 0.91 -15.99
CA PRO A 190 -4.00 2.05 -15.62
C PRO A 190 -4.16 2.11 -14.10
N ILE A 191 -4.11 3.31 -13.55
CA ILE A 191 -4.47 3.60 -12.16
C ILE A 191 -5.68 4.52 -12.12
N ASN A 192 -6.68 4.14 -11.34
CA ASN A 192 -7.87 4.96 -11.07
C ASN A 192 -8.28 4.79 -9.61
N GLU A 193 -7.65 5.56 -8.74
CA GLU A 193 -7.81 5.45 -7.29
C GLU A 193 -8.45 6.68 -6.69
N GLN A 194 -9.30 6.48 -5.69
CA GLN A 194 -9.91 7.56 -4.93
C GLN A 194 -9.96 7.18 -3.45
N PHE A 195 -9.43 8.03 -2.59
CA PHE A 195 -9.42 7.79 -1.15
C PHE A 195 -9.40 9.09 -0.35
N ILE A 196 -9.67 8.97 0.94
CA ILE A 196 -9.66 10.09 1.89
C ILE A 196 -8.53 9.85 2.88
N ALA A 197 -7.51 10.69 2.85
CA ALA A 197 -6.35 10.63 3.72
C ALA A 197 -6.56 11.49 4.98
N SER A 198 -6.21 10.93 6.14
CA SER A 198 -6.23 11.64 7.43
C SER A 198 -4.83 12.19 7.78
N PRO A 199 -4.74 13.33 8.48
CA PRO A 199 -3.44 13.84 8.91
C PRO A 199 -2.82 12.89 9.93
N ILE A 200 -1.52 12.65 9.80
CA ILE A 200 -0.70 12.02 10.84
C ILE A 200 0.61 12.82 10.99
N SER A 201 1.25 12.71 12.14
CA SER A 201 2.57 13.25 12.41
C SER A 201 3.68 12.23 12.07
N LEU A 202 4.91 12.72 11.88
CA LEU A 202 6.06 11.84 11.61
C LEU A 202 6.32 10.83 12.74
N THR A 203 5.98 11.18 13.99
CA THR A 203 6.16 10.28 15.14
C THR A 203 5.14 9.16 15.18
N GLU A 204 4.00 9.31 14.52
CA GLU A 204 2.95 8.30 14.39
C GLU A 204 3.21 7.31 13.25
N LEU A 205 4.24 7.54 12.43
CA LEU A 205 4.63 6.59 11.39
C LEU A 205 5.06 5.27 12.01
N THR A 206 4.41 4.19 11.59
CA THR A 206 4.89 2.82 11.78
C THR A 206 5.74 2.41 10.57
N PRO A 207 6.51 1.32 10.67
CA PRO A 207 7.27 0.83 9.52
C PRO A 207 6.38 0.54 8.29
N TRP A 208 5.18 -0.03 8.51
CA TRP A 208 4.16 -0.19 7.46
C TRP A 208 3.78 1.11 6.73
N LEU A 209 3.66 2.21 7.49
CA LEU A 209 3.30 3.52 6.95
C LEU A 209 4.49 4.21 6.25
N GLY A 210 5.72 3.82 6.55
CA GLY A 210 6.93 4.36 5.91
C GLY A 210 8.03 4.79 6.88
N LYS A 211 7.93 4.48 8.19
CA LYS A 211 9.08 4.59 9.09
C LYS A 211 10.12 3.54 8.71
N ALA A 212 11.41 3.80 8.95
CA ALA A 212 12.41 2.76 8.82
C ALA A 212 12.13 1.62 9.82
N GLY A 213 12.00 0.39 9.31
CA GLY A 213 11.93 -0.84 10.11
C GLY A 213 13.31 -1.34 10.51
N LYS A 214 13.37 -2.23 11.52
CA LYS A 214 14.62 -2.94 11.86
C LYS A 214 14.84 -4.10 10.87
N TYR A 215 13.75 -4.69 10.40
CA TYR A 215 13.74 -5.79 9.43
C TYR A 215 12.80 -5.48 8.25
N PRO A 216 13.03 -6.05 7.06
CA PRO A 216 12.16 -5.83 5.89
C PRO A 216 10.68 -6.17 6.15
N TYR A 217 10.41 -7.20 6.96
CA TYR A 217 9.04 -7.61 7.30
C TYR A 217 8.34 -6.60 8.22
N ASP A 218 9.07 -5.81 9.02
CA ASP A 218 8.44 -4.76 9.83
C ASP A 218 7.69 -3.78 8.93
N GLU A 219 8.23 -3.52 7.74
CA GLU A 219 7.67 -2.59 6.77
C GLU A 219 6.54 -3.21 5.94
N SER A 220 6.33 -4.54 5.96
CA SER A 220 5.24 -5.20 5.23
C SER A 220 4.05 -5.59 6.12
N TYR A 221 4.21 -5.65 7.45
CA TYR A 221 3.15 -6.02 8.38
C TYR A 221 2.66 -4.84 9.23
N ARG A 222 1.34 -4.79 9.44
CA ARG A 222 0.69 -3.87 10.37
C ARG A 222 0.76 -4.49 11.75
N HIS A 223 1.78 -4.08 12.51
CA HIS A 223 1.91 -4.37 13.94
C HIS A 223 0.84 -3.63 14.76
#